data_AF-K0B1F3-F1
#
_entry.id   AF-K0B1F3-F1
#
_cell.length_a   1.000
_cell.length_b   1.000
_cell.length_c   1.000
_cell.angle_alpha   90.00
_cell.angle_beta   90.00
_cell.angle_gamma   90.00
#
_symmetry.space_group_name_H-M   'P 1'
#
loop_
_entity.id
_entity.type
_entity.pdbx_description
1 polymer ?
#
loop_
_entity_poly.entity_id
_entity_poly.type
_entity_poly.pdbx_seq_one_letter_code
_entity_poly.pdbx_strand_id
1 'polypeptide(L)'
;MKKKYIMIPIMILLFIVTVFRESLITYFNPLFKYVGQKNIVRSVKDYNMLETEHFIIRYKYEDTDEAIVTSKLSEKYYTNVTDMYGYKPKGKVQVIIYPNGEEMMNNTNLNEEVPPIGVYYSGVIHILDPKEWINDKENLNYIYEKEGPIVHEFAHLIIDDITKGNYPMWLTEGLALYTEYKLTGFEIREPLTEEETVSMKSLHDDFQDLNQEVAYRESFDIVKEISDEWGFNKINGILHTLGEGKNANKTIESVLKIQKGKLVY
;
A
#
# COMPACT_ATOMS: atom_id res chain seq x y z
N MET A 1 -39.70 22.39 19.52
CA MET A 1 -39.98 22.03 18.10
C MET A 1 -38.79 22.22 17.15
N LYS A 2 -37.97 23.29 17.24
CA LYS A 2 -36.82 23.52 16.33
C LYS A 2 -35.74 22.41 16.29
N LYS A 3 -35.45 21.72 17.40
CA LYS A 3 -34.45 20.62 17.44
C LYS A 3 -34.81 19.41 16.56
N LYS A 4 -36.10 19.08 16.40
CA LYS A 4 -36.54 17.95 15.55
C LYS A 4 -36.27 18.18 14.06
N TYR A 5 -36.31 19.43 13.60
CA TYR A 5 -36.05 19.79 12.19
C TYR A 5 -34.56 19.77 11.82
N ILE A 6 -33.66 19.88 12.80
CA ILE A 6 -32.20 19.77 12.60
C ILE A 6 -31.76 18.29 12.69
N MET A 7 -32.44 17.48 13.50
CA MET A 7 -32.11 16.06 13.68
C MET A 7 -32.39 15.22 12.44
N ILE A 8 -33.44 15.53 11.67
CA ILE A 8 -33.81 14.78 10.46
C ILE A 8 -32.72 14.90 9.36
N PRO A 9 -32.24 16.10 8.98
CA PRO A 9 -31.11 16.24 8.06
C PRO A 9 -29.84 15.51 8.52
N ILE A 10 -29.53 15.55 9.83
CA ILE A 10 -28.37 14.85 10.39
C ILE A 10 -28.52 13.33 10.27
N MET A 11 -29.70 12.79 10.58
CA MET A 11 -29.96 11.35 10.43
C MET A 11 -29.90 10.91 8.97
N ILE A 12 -30.43 11.73 8.04
CA ILE A 12 -30.33 11.46 6.59
C ILE A 12 -28.86 11.50 6.15
N LEU A 13 -28.08 12.47 6.61
CA LEU A 13 -26.65 12.57 6.31
C LEU A 13 -25.89 11.35 6.85
N LEU A 14 -26.13 10.96 8.10
CA LEU A 14 -25.53 9.77 8.70
C LEU A 14 -25.90 8.51 7.94
N PHE A 15 -27.16 8.35 7.54
CA PHE A 15 -27.61 7.23 6.72
C PHE A 15 -26.93 7.21 5.34
N ILE A 16 -26.77 8.37 4.70
CA ILE A 16 -26.04 8.47 3.43
C ILE A 16 -24.57 8.09 3.63
N VAL A 17 -23.92 8.57 4.67
CA VAL A 17 -22.51 8.28 4.97
C VAL A 17 -22.30 6.80 5.24
N THR A 18 -23.22 6.12 5.93
CA THR A 18 -23.09 4.69 6.21
C THR A 18 -23.43 3.82 5.00
N VAL A 19 -24.49 4.13 4.26
CA VAL A 19 -24.95 3.31 3.13
C VAL A 19 -24.08 3.49 1.89
N PHE A 20 -23.55 4.70 1.67
CA PHE A 20 -22.73 5.04 0.51
C PHE A 20 -21.25 5.23 0.88
N ARG A 21 -20.79 4.67 2.01
CA ARG A 21 -19.43 4.87 2.54
C ARG A 21 -18.35 4.64 1.46
N GLU A 22 -18.38 3.49 0.81
CA GLU A 22 -17.38 3.06 -0.17
C GLU A 22 -17.43 3.92 -1.44
N SER A 23 -18.63 4.30 -1.87
CA SER A 23 -18.82 5.23 -2.99
C SER A 23 -18.30 6.63 -2.65
N LEU A 24 -18.51 7.11 -1.43
CA LEU A 24 -17.96 8.39 -0.96
C LEU A 24 -16.44 8.35 -0.87
N ILE A 25 -15.85 7.27 -0.31
CA ILE A 25 -14.39 7.06 -0.29
C ILE A 25 -13.84 7.12 -1.71
N THR A 26 -14.37 6.30 -2.61
CA THR A 26 -13.95 6.21 -4.02
C THR A 26 -14.04 7.56 -4.74
N TYR A 27 -15.05 8.37 -4.40
CA TYR A 27 -15.26 9.69 -5.01
C TYR A 27 -14.27 10.75 -4.48
N PHE A 28 -14.05 10.81 -3.16
CA PHE A 28 -13.26 11.87 -2.54
C PHE A 28 -11.77 11.53 -2.39
N ASN A 29 -11.40 10.25 -2.28
CA ASN A 29 -10.01 9.82 -2.06
C ASN A 29 -9.04 10.38 -3.11
N PRO A 30 -9.34 10.38 -4.43
CA PRO A 30 -8.43 10.96 -5.42
C PRO A 30 -8.12 12.44 -5.17
N LEU A 31 -9.09 13.21 -4.66
CA LEU A 31 -8.90 14.61 -4.30
C LEU A 31 -8.04 14.75 -3.04
N PHE A 32 -8.35 13.99 -1.98
CA PHE A 32 -7.57 14.01 -0.74
C PHE A 32 -6.12 13.60 -1.00
N LYS A 33 -5.91 12.55 -1.79
CA LYS A 33 -4.58 12.12 -2.25
C LYS A 33 -3.84 13.25 -2.96
N TYR A 34 -4.47 13.90 -3.94
CA TYR A 34 -3.82 14.97 -4.69
C TYR A 34 -3.41 16.17 -3.79
N VAL A 35 -4.28 16.56 -2.86
CA VAL A 35 -3.99 17.64 -1.92
C VAL A 35 -2.89 17.22 -0.93
N GLY A 36 -2.95 15.99 -0.42
CA GLY A 36 -1.93 15.40 0.46
C GLY A 36 -0.56 15.36 -0.21
N GLN A 37 -0.48 14.81 -1.43
CA GLN A 37 0.75 14.78 -2.23
C GLN A 37 1.36 16.18 -2.38
N LYS A 38 0.55 17.19 -2.71
CA LYS A 38 1.03 18.58 -2.85
C LYS A 38 1.58 19.15 -1.56
N ASN A 39 0.94 18.86 -0.43
CA ASN A 39 1.40 19.33 0.87
C ASN A 39 2.72 18.67 1.27
N ILE A 40 2.85 17.35 1.07
CA ILE A 40 4.09 16.59 1.33
C ILE A 40 5.22 17.08 0.43
N VAL A 41 5.00 17.19 -0.88
CA VAL A 41 6.02 17.70 -1.82
C VAL A 41 6.47 19.11 -1.45
N ARG A 42 5.57 19.93 -0.89
CA ARG A 42 5.90 21.28 -0.41
C ARG A 42 6.69 21.28 0.90
N SER A 43 6.50 20.29 1.78
CA SER A 43 7.27 20.20 3.04
C SER A 43 8.73 19.89 2.77
N VAL A 44 9.03 19.14 1.71
CA VAL A 44 10.39 18.79 1.26
C VAL A 44 10.87 19.65 0.07
N LYS A 45 10.39 20.90 -0.05
CA LYS A 45 10.76 21.80 -1.17
C LYS A 45 12.26 22.10 -1.26
N ASP A 46 12.97 21.99 -0.14
CA ASP A 46 14.40 22.32 -0.02
C ASP A 46 15.29 21.09 -0.30
N TYR A 47 14.69 19.92 -0.58
CA TYR A 47 15.40 18.72 -0.99
C TYR A 47 15.88 18.85 -2.45
N ASN A 48 16.96 18.16 -2.76
CA ASN A 48 17.39 17.95 -4.13
C ASN A 48 16.37 17.08 -4.87
N MET A 49 16.42 17.15 -6.21
CA MET A 49 15.50 16.43 -7.07
C MET A 49 16.26 15.70 -8.16
N LEU A 50 16.00 14.40 -8.30
CA LEU A 50 16.46 13.56 -9.39
C LEU A 50 15.23 13.05 -10.14
N GLU A 51 15.13 13.39 -11.42
CA GLU A 51 13.99 13.05 -12.27
C GLU A 51 14.39 11.99 -13.30
N THR A 52 13.56 10.95 -13.43
CA THR A 52 13.71 9.86 -14.41
C THR A 52 12.52 9.87 -15.36
N GLU A 53 12.32 8.83 -16.18
CA GLU A 53 11.17 8.75 -17.09
C GLU A 53 9.85 8.71 -16.32
N HIS A 54 9.79 7.89 -15.26
CA HIS A 54 8.56 7.61 -14.52
C HIS A 54 8.55 8.12 -13.08
N PHE A 55 9.68 8.59 -12.53
CA PHE A 55 9.79 8.97 -11.13
C PHE A 55 10.42 10.36 -10.93
N ILE A 56 10.09 10.95 -9.77
CA ILE A 56 10.77 12.12 -9.20
C ILE A 56 11.20 11.74 -7.79
N ILE A 57 12.51 11.62 -7.58
CA ILE A 57 13.14 11.29 -6.31
C ILE A 57 13.58 12.58 -5.63
N ARG A 58 13.13 12.82 -4.39
CA ARG A 58 13.61 13.92 -3.54
C ARG A 58 14.46 13.39 -2.40
N TYR A 59 15.59 14.04 -2.14
CA TYR A 59 16.61 13.57 -1.20
C TYR A 59 17.47 14.73 -0.68
N LYS A 60 18.20 14.56 0.43
CA LYS A 60 19.20 15.55 0.88
C LYS A 60 20.54 15.32 0.19
N TYR A 61 21.40 16.32 0.16
CA TYR A 61 22.65 16.26 -0.63
C TYR A 61 23.54 15.07 -0.22
N GLU A 62 23.53 14.74 1.07
CA GLU A 62 24.27 13.65 1.68
C GLU A 62 23.84 12.26 1.14
N ASP A 63 22.62 12.16 0.60
CA ASP A 63 21.98 10.90 0.17
C ASP A 63 21.98 10.76 -1.37
N THR A 64 22.92 11.44 -2.05
CA THR A 64 22.96 11.47 -3.53
C THR A 64 23.14 10.08 -4.14
N ASP A 65 24.01 9.25 -3.56
CA ASP A 65 24.26 7.91 -4.08
C ASP A 65 23.02 7.02 -3.91
N GLU A 66 22.33 7.13 -2.78
CA GLU A 66 21.08 6.43 -2.49
C GLU A 66 19.99 6.84 -3.48
N ALA A 67 19.82 8.14 -3.73
CA ALA A 67 18.87 8.63 -4.73
C ALA A 67 19.13 8.05 -6.12
N ILE A 68 20.40 7.94 -6.52
CA ILE A 68 20.76 7.32 -7.80
C ILE A 68 20.39 5.83 -7.80
N VAL A 69 20.68 5.08 -6.74
CA VAL A 69 20.35 3.65 -6.63
C VAL A 69 18.83 3.44 -6.62
N THR A 70 18.10 4.17 -5.77
CA THR A 70 16.63 4.14 -5.70
C THR A 70 16.01 4.47 -7.05
N SER A 71 16.53 5.45 -7.79
CA SER A 71 16.01 5.80 -9.12
C SER A 71 16.17 4.66 -10.13
N LYS A 72 17.32 3.97 -10.12
CA LYS A 72 17.58 2.82 -11.00
C LYS A 72 16.68 1.65 -10.66
N LEU A 73 16.51 1.34 -9.38
CA LEU A 73 15.61 0.26 -8.93
C LEU A 73 14.15 0.56 -9.27
N SER A 74 13.72 1.81 -9.06
CA SER A 74 12.37 2.26 -9.40
C SER A 74 12.08 2.08 -10.91
N GLU A 75 12.99 2.51 -11.77
CA GLU A 75 12.85 2.33 -13.23
C GLU A 75 12.95 0.85 -13.66
N LYS A 76 13.85 0.09 -13.03
CA LYS A 76 14.02 -1.35 -13.30
C LYS A 76 12.71 -2.11 -13.12
N TYR A 77 11.95 -1.81 -12.07
CA TYR A 77 10.71 -2.54 -11.73
C TYR A 77 9.43 -1.89 -12.25
N TYR A 78 9.50 -0.68 -12.83
CA TYR A 78 8.32 0.07 -13.25
C TYR A 78 7.39 -0.73 -14.18
N THR A 79 7.95 -1.26 -15.27
CA THR A 79 7.18 -2.03 -16.26
C THR A 79 6.65 -3.32 -15.65
N ASN A 80 7.45 -4.02 -14.84
CA ASN A 80 7.02 -5.26 -14.19
C ASN A 80 5.80 -5.05 -13.29
N VAL A 81 5.81 -4.02 -12.43
CA VAL A 81 4.68 -3.72 -11.54
C VAL A 81 3.48 -3.24 -12.36
N THR A 82 3.67 -2.30 -13.29
CA THR A 82 2.55 -1.75 -14.07
C THR A 82 1.87 -2.78 -14.98
N ASP A 83 2.63 -3.70 -15.58
CA ASP A 83 2.08 -4.78 -16.40
C ASP A 83 1.33 -5.81 -15.55
N MET A 84 1.84 -6.14 -14.36
CA MET A 84 1.19 -7.08 -13.42
C MET A 84 -0.23 -6.61 -13.05
N TYR A 85 -0.39 -5.32 -12.79
CA TYR A 85 -1.69 -4.72 -12.45
C TYR A 85 -2.49 -4.21 -13.66
N GLY A 86 -1.91 -4.21 -14.86
CA GLY A 86 -2.52 -3.63 -16.06
C GLY A 86 -2.82 -2.13 -15.92
N TYR A 87 -2.04 -1.40 -15.09
CA TYR A 87 -2.29 -0.01 -14.75
C TYR A 87 -1.00 0.80 -14.73
N LYS A 88 -1.03 2.01 -15.29
CA LYS A 88 0.08 2.97 -15.26
C LYS A 88 -0.33 4.24 -14.48
N PRO A 89 0.49 4.71 -13.52
CA PRO A 89 0.25 5.95 -12.80
C PRO A 89 0.08 7.15 -13.72
N LYS A 90 -0.74 8.11 -13.29
CA LYS A 90 -0.91 9.38 -14.00
C LYS A 90 0.23 10.33 -13.68
N GLY A 91 1.21 10.41 -14.57
CA GLY A 91 2.40 11.25 -14.40
C GLY A 91 3.50 10.55 -13.62
N LYS A 92 4.49 11.31 -13.17
CA LYS A 92 5.66 10.75 -12.47
C LYS A 92 5.36 10.46 -11.01
N VAL A 93 5.71 9.26 -10.58
CA VAL A 93 5.59 8.82 -9.19
C VAL A 93 6.55 9.62 -8.31
N GLN A 94 6.05 10.10 -7.18
CA GLN A 94 6.86 10.88 -6.24
C GLN A 94 7.49 9.92 -5.22
N VAL A 95 8.80 10.00 -5.06
CA VAL A 95 9.56 9.28 -4.05
C VAL A 95 10.32 10.28 -3.19
N ILE A 96 10.35 10.08 -1.88
CA ILE A 96 11.14 10.89 -0.94
C ILE A 96 12.02 9.94 -0.12
N ILE A 97 13.32 10.19 -0.12
CA ILE A 97 14.29 9.51 0.73
C ILE A 97 14.53 10.39 1.96
N TYR A 98 14.43 9.77 3.14
CA TYR A 98 14.63 10.41 4.42
C TYR A 98 15.94 9.92 5.04
N PRO A 99 16.79 10.83 5.54
CA PRO A 99 18.09 10.46 6.12
C PRO A 99 17.96 9.74 7.47
N ASN A 100 16.80 9.81 8.12
CA ASN A 100 16.51 9.13 9.38
C ASN A 100 15.00 8.92 9.57
N GLY A 101 14.65 8.01 10.47
CA GLY A 101 13.26 7.65 10.72
C GLY A 101 12.42 8.74 11.38
N GLU A 102 13.02 9.65 12.18
CA GLU A 102 12.30 10.77 12.80
C GLU A 102 11.74 11.71 11.72
N GLU A 103 12.55 12.08 10.73
CA GLU A 103 12.13 12.97 9.65
C GLU A 103 11.07 12.32 8.75
N MET A 104 11.18 11.00 8.55
CA MET A 104 10.17 10.24 7.83
C MET A 104 8.83 10.23 8.58
N MET A 105 8.81 9.85 9.85
CA MET A 105 7.59 9.79 10.68
C MET A 105 6.89 11.15 10.77
N ASN A 106 7.66 12.24 10.92
CA ASN A 106 7.12 13.60 10.93
C ASN A 106 6.39 13.98 9.63
N ASN A 107 6.76 13.41 8.48
CA ASN A 107 6.13 13.70 7.19
C ASN A 107 5.03 12.70 6.80
N THR A 108 4.96 11.53 7.42
CA THR A 108 3.94 10.50 7.15
C THR A 108 2.78 10.51 8.16
N ASN A 109 2.84 11.35 9.19
CA ASN A 109 1.91 11.34 10.34
C ASN A 109 1.79 9.96 11.02
N LEU A 110 2.84 9.14 10.92
CA LEU A 110 2.92 7.87 11.63
C LEU A 110 3.37 8.11 13.07
N ASN A 111 2.81 7.32 13.99
CA ASN A 111 3.16 7.33 15.42
C ASN A 111 3.61 5.94 15.85
N GLU A 112 4.53 5.35 15.08
CA GLU A 112 5.10 4.03 15.37
C GLU A 112 6.30 4.16 16.31
N GLU A 113 6.53 3.14 17.14
CA GLU A 113 7.73 3.09 18.00
C GLU A 113 9.02 2.90 17.19
N VAL A 114 8.93 2.12 16.10
CA VAL A 114 10.02 1.85 15.16
C VAL A 114 9.62 2.37 13.78
N PRO A 115 10.41 3.28 13.18
CA PRO A 115 10.15 3.75 11.83
C PRO A 115 10.21 2.60 10.81
N PRO A 116 9.21 2.45 9.92
CA PRO A 116 9.30 1.47 8.85
C PRO A 116 10.41 1.85 7.85
N ILE A 117 10.91 0.89 7.07
CA ILE A 117 11.92 1.19 6.04
C ILE A 117 11.32 1.88 4.79
N GLY A 118 10.00 1.74 4.58
CA GLY A 118 9.25 2.42 3.54
C GLY A 118 7.76 2.53 3.86
N VAL A 119 7.09 3.51 3.26
CA VAL A 119 5.65 3.78 3.44
C VAL A 119 5.07 4.44 2.19
N TYR A 120 3.95 3.95 1.71
CA TYR A 120 3.07 4.65 0.78
C TYR A 120 2.09 5.53 1.55
N TYR A 121 2.16 6.85 1.32
CA TYR A 121 1.20 7.78 1.91
C TYR A 121 0.83 8.91 0.95
N SER A 122 -0.48 9.13 0.79
CA SER A 122 -1.03 10.24 -0.01
C SER A 122 -0.42 10.40 -1.40
N GLY A 123 -0.18 9.30 -2.12
CA GLY A 123 0.38 9.35 -3.48
C GLY A 123 1.88 9.58 -3.56
N VAL A 124 2.59 9.40 -2.44
CA VAL A 124 4.05 9.52 -2.33
C VAL A 124 4.61 8.24 -1.73
N ILE A 125 5.73 7.76 -2.28
CA ILE A 125 6.52 6.68 -1.71
C ILE A 125 7.58 7.30 -0.80
N HIS A 126 7.54 6.99 0.48
CA HIS A 126 8.50 7.43 1.49
C HIS A 126 9.47 6.29 1.76
N ILE A 127 10.77 6.59 1.77
CA ILE A 127 11.84 5.61 1.90
C ILE A 127 12.78 6.10 3.01
N LEU A 128 13.05 5.25 3.99
CA LEU A 128 14.18 5.44 4.90
C LEU A 128 15.47 5.10 4.16
N ASP A 129 16.48 5.96 4.28
CA ASP A 129 17.80 5.73 3.68
C ASP A 129 18.28 4.29 3.97
N PRO A 130 18.65 3.50 2.94
CA PRO A 130 19.13 2.12 3.12
C PRO A 130 20.31 2.00 4.08
N LYS A 131 21.14 3.03 4.26
CA LYS A 131 22.25 3.04 5.22
C LYS A 131 21.78 2.96 6.68
N GLU A 132 20.55 3.35 6.99
CA GLU A 132 20.02 3.34 8.36
C GLU A 132 19.64 1.93 8.83
N TRP A 133 19.38 1.01 7.89
CA TRP A 133 18.93 -0.36 8.22
C TRP A 133 19.76 -1.48 7.59
N ILE A 134 20.64 -1.17 6.63
CA ILE A 134 21.59 -2.13 6.03
C ILE A 134 22.99 -1.92 6.60
N ASN A 135 23.43 -2.85 7.44
CA ASN A 135 24.78 -2.82 8.03
C ASN A 135 25.87 -3.33 7.07
N ASP A 136 25.53 -4.22 6.14
CA ASP A 136 26.48 -4.77 5.16
C ASP A 136 26.67 -3.79 3.99
N LYS A 137 27.70 -2.96 4.11
CA LYS A 137 28.04 -1.94 3.11
C LYS A 137 28.56 -2.53 1.79
N GLU A 138 29.12 -3.74 1.81
CA GLU A 138 29.66 -4.37 0.60
C GLU A 138 28.52 -4.88 -0.29
N ASN A 139 27.44 -5.38 0.32
CA ASN A 139 26.27 -5.89 -0.38
C ASN A 139 25.07 -4.94 -0.36
N LEU A 140 25.25 -3.67 0.03
CA LEU A 140 24.16 -2.71 0.26
C LEU A 140 23.16 -2.65 -0.89
N ASN A 141 23.64 -2.46 -2.13
CA ASN A 141 22.75 -2.34 -3.29
C ASN A 141 22.00 -3.65 -3.60
N TYR A 142 22.61 -4.80 -3.33
CA TYR A 142 21.97 -6.10 -3.52
C TYR A 142 20.88 -6.33 -2.48
N ILE A 143 21.17 -6.07 -1.20
CA ILE A 143 20.20 -6.19 -0.11
C ILE A 143 19.06 -5.19 -0.33
N TYR A 144 19.37 -3.95 -0.70
CA TYR A 144 18.36 -2.94 -0.98
C TYR A 144 17.45 -3.29 -2.16
N GLU A 145 17.98 -3.94 -3.20
CA GLU A 145 17.12 -4.44 -4.29
C GLU A 145 16.18 -5.56 -3.83
N LYS A 146 16.65 -6.45 -2.95
CA LYS A 146 15.93 -7.68 -2.58
C LYS A 146 14.96 -7.51 -1.41
N GLU A 147 15.34 -6.69 -0.44
CA GLU A 147 14.64 -6.49 0.84
C GLU A 147 14.20 -5.03 1.01
N GLY A 148 14.43 -4.19 0.00
CA GLY A 148 14.04 -2.79 0.05
C GLY A 148 12.60 -2.55 -0.40
N PRO A 149 11.96 -1.48 0.11
CA PRO A 149 10.51 -1.33 0.06
C PRO A 149 9.99 -0.79 -1.29
N ILE A 150 10.85 -0.49 -2.28
CA ILE A 150 10.43 0.21 -3.52
C ILE A 150 9.31 -0.53 -4.25
N VAL A 151 9.45 -1.86 -4.42
CA VAL A 151 8.45 -2.66 -5.13
C VAL A 151 7.14 -2.77 -4.33
N HIS A 152 7.27 -2.96 -3.00
CA HIS A 152 6.15 -3.04 -2.07
C HIS A 152 5.32 -1.75 -2.07
N GLU A 153 5.96 -0.59 -1.85
CA GLU A 153 5.28 0.70 -1.82
C GLU A 153 4.74 1.12 -3.18
N PHE A 154 5.40 0.71 -4.27
CA PHE A 154 4.87 0.99 -5.60
C PHE A 154 3.60 0.16 -5.88
N ALA A 155 3.52 -1.08 -5.38
CA ALA A 155 2.28 -1.85 -5.44
C ALA A 155 1.14 -1.16 -4.68
N HIS A 156 1.38 -0.67 -3.46
CA HIS A 156 0.38 0.10 -2.70
C HIS A 156 -0.16 1.30 -3.48
N LEU A 157 0.73 2.07 -4.13
CA LEU A 157 0.33 3.20 -4.97
C LEU A 157 -0.62 2.78 -6.09
N ILE A 158 -0.26 1.71 -6.83
CA ILE A 158 -1.06 1.21 -7.95
C ILE A 158 -2.42 0.70 -7.46
N ILE A 159 -2.45 -0.04 -6.35
CA ILE A 159 -3.67 -0.56 -5.74
C ILE A 159 -4.57 0.61 -5.34
N ASP A 160 -4.06 1.63 -4.66
CA ASP A 160 -4.83 2.82 -4.30
C ASP A 160 -5.33 3.60 -5.51
N ASP A 161 -4.53 3.68 -6.58
CA ASP A 161 -4.94 4.31 -7.84
C ASP A 161 -6.11 3.59 -8.54
N ILE A 162 -6.06 2.25 -8.58
CA ILE A 162 -7.11 1.43 -9.21
C ILE A 162 -8.40 1.47 -8.38
N THR A 163 -8.26 1.26 -7.07
CA THR A 163 -9.38 1.12 -6.12
C THR A 163 -9.90 2.46 -5.61
N LYS A 164 -9.16 3.55 -5.83
CA LYS A 164 -9.43 4.90 -5.29
C LYS A 164 -9.64 4.85 -3.78
N GLY A 165 -8.77 4.15 -3.06
CA GLY A 165 -8.81 4.06 -1.59
C GLY A 165 -9.84 3.07 -1.04
N ASN A 166 -10.58 2.35 -1.89
CA ASN A 166 -11.61 1.40 -1.46
C ASN A 166 -11.04 -0.03 -1.34
N TYR A 167 -10.16 -0.27 -0.39
CA TYR A 167 -9.58 -1.60 -0.13
C TYR A 167 -9.42 -1.85 1.36
N PRO A 168 -9.53 -3.11 1.83
CA PRO A 168 -9.14 -3.48 3.19
C PRO A 168 -7.61 -3.63 3.30
N MET A 169 -7.09 -3.46 4.51
CA MET A 169 -5.65 -3.52 4.78
C MET A 169 -5.02 -4.85 4.34
N TRP A 170 -5.60 -5.98 4.77
CA TRP A 170 -5.09 -7.30 4.41
C TRP A 170 -4.92 -7.48 2.88
N LEU A 171 -5.83 -6.93 2.07
CA LEU A 171 -5.74 -7.09 0.62
C LEU A 171 -4.58 -6.27 0.06
N THR A 172 -4.38 -5.04 0.52
CA THR A 172 -3.28 -4.22 0.01
C THR A 172 -1.92 -4.72 0.48
N GLU A 173 -1.79 -5.17 1.72
CA GLU A 173 -0.53 -5.72 2.24
C GLU A 173 -0.20 -7.05 1.55
N GLY A 174 -1.18 -7.96 1.46
CA GLY A 174 -0.99 -9.23 0.78
C GLY A 174 -0.59 -9.08 -0.68
N LEU A 175 -1.16 -8.11 -1.39
CA LEU A 175 -0.80 -7.80 -2.78
C LEU A 175 0.58 -7.16 -2.91
N ALA A 176 0.95 -6.27 -1.99
CA ALA A 176 2.27 -5.66 -1.99
C ALA A 176 3.37 -6.70 -1.73
N LEU A 177 3.19 -7.55 -0.71
CA LEU A 177 4.07 -8.70 -0.43
C LEU A 177 4.13 -9.69 -1.59
N TYR A 178 2.97 -10.00 -2.20
CA TYR A 178 2.94 -10.90 -3.36
C TYR A 178 3.69 -10.30 -4.55
N THR A 179 3.60 -8.99 -4.77
CA THR A 179 4.33 -8.29 -5.83
C THR A 179 5.83 -8.36 -5.58
N GLU A 180 6.26 -8.12 -4.34
CA GLU A 180 7.66 -8.23 -3.93
C GLU A 180 8.19 -9.65 -4.15
N TYR A 181 7.50 -10.66 -3.63
CA TYR A 181 7.81 -12.08 -3.85
C TYR A 181 8.00 -12.41 -5.34
N LYS A 182 7.08 -11.96 -6.21
CA LYS A 182 7.14 -12.28 -7.64
C LYS A 182 8.26 -11.58 -8.39
N LEU A 183 8.66 -10.38 -7.96
CA LEU A 183 9.57 -9.52 -8.73
C LEU A 183 11.00 -9.46 -8.17
N THR A 184 11.15 -9.50 -6.85
CA THR A 184 12.45 -9.48 -6.19
C THR A 184 12.88 -10.88 -5.76
N GLY A 185 11.92 -11.78 -5.53
CA GLY A 185 12.17 -13.09 -4.92
C GLY A 185 12.24 -13.03 -3.39
N PHE A 186 11.76 -11.94 -2.77
CA PHE A 186 11.61 -11.83 -1.32
C PHE A 186 10.72 -12.96 -0.79
N GLU A 187 11.15 -13.60 0.30
CA GLU A 187 10.37 -14.64 0.98
C GLU A 187 10.10 -14.23 2.43
N ILE A 188 8.85 -14.39 2.85
CA ILE A 188 8.45 -14.19 4.25
C ILE A 188 9.06 -15.34 5.06
N ARG A 189 9.97 -14.99 5.99
CA ARG A 189 10.88 -15.93 6.64
C ARG A 189 10.22 -16.84 7.70
N GLU A 190 9.09 -16.44 8.28
CA GLU A 190 8.48 -17.13 9.44
C GLU A 190 7.29 -18.02 9.01
N PRO A 191 7.30 -19.33 9.34
CA PRO A 191 6.11 -20.18 9.19
C PRO A 191 5.11 -19.88 10.32
N LEU A 192 3.82 -19.77 9.98
CA LEU A 192 2.76 -19.73 10.99
C LEU A 192 2.72 -21.07 11.72
N THR A 193 2.62 -21.05 13.04
CA THR A 193 2.23 -22.24 13.79
C THR A 193 0.71 -22.46 13.62
N GLU A 194 0.23 -23.71 13.69
CA GLU A 194 -1.21 -24.02 13.51
C GLU A 194 -2.12 -23.28 14.53
N GLU A 195 -1.55 -22.83 15.65
CA GLU A 195 -2.25 -22.08 16.70
C GLU A 195 -2.38 -20.57 16.41
N GLU A 196 -1.73 -20.07 15.35
CA GLU A 196 -1.68 -18.64 14.99
C GLU A 196 -2.60 -18.26 13.82
N THR A 197 -3.59 -19.10 13.49
CA THR A 197 -4.51 -18.78 12.38
C THR A 197 -5.46 -17.63 12.73
N VAL A 198 -5.65 -16.72 11.77
CA VAL A 198 -6.55 -15.57 11.90
C VAL A 198 -7.74 -15.74 10.95
N SER A 199 -8.94 -15.46 11.44
CA SER A 199 -10.14 -15.52 10.59
C SER A 199 -10.14 -14.40 9.54
N MET A 200 -10.72 -14.67 8.37
CA MET A 200 -10.92 -13.63 7.33
C MET A 200 -11.69 -12.42 7.83
N LYS A 201 -12.64 -12.63 8.74
CA LYS A 201 -13.39 -11.54 9.35
C LYS A 201 -12.46 -10.64 10.16
N SER A 202 -11.58 -11.22 10.97
CA SER A 202 -10.59 -10.47 11.75
C SER A 202 -9.58 -9.75 10.88
N LEU A 203 -9.09 -10.37 9.80
CA LEU A 203 -8.23 -9.69 8.82
C LEU A 203 -8.93 -8.48 8.17
N HIS A 204 -10.24 -8.54 7.98
CA HIS A 204 -10.99 -7.45 7.38
C HIS A 204 -11.34 -6.32 8.36
N ASP A 205 -11.85 -6.69 9.54
CA ASP A 205 -12.42 -5.74 10.50
C ASP A 205 -11.36 -5.19 11.47
N ASP A 206 -10.37 -6.00 11.85
CA ASP A 206 -9.53 -5.80 13.03
C ASP A 206 -8.01 -5.83 12.70
N PHE A 207 -7.61 -5.64 11.44
CA PHE A 207 -6.23 -5.85 10.95
C PHE A 207 -5.12 -5.24 11.83
N GLN A 208 -5.36 -4.03 12.34
CA GLN A 208 -4.39 -3.28 13.15
C GLN A 208 -4.27 -3.83 14.58
N ASP A 209 -5.30 -4.51 15.08
CA ASP A 209 -5.33 -5.08 16.43
C ASP A 209 -4.77 -6.51 16.49
N LEU A 210 -4.44 -7.09 15.33
CA LEU A 210 -3.84 -8.41 15.20
C LEU A 210 -2.33 -8.38 15.41
N ASN A 211 -1.76 -9.56 15.70
CA ASN A 211 -0.33 -9.77 15.52
C ASN A 211 0.02 -9.47 14.05
N GLN A 212 0.89 -8.47 13.84
CA GLN A 212 1.20 -7.98 12.50
C GLN A 212 1.92 -9.02 11.65
N GLU A 213 2.86 -9.79 12.20
CA GLU A 213 3.56 -10.84 11.45
C GLU A 213 2.56 -11.88 10.90
N VAL A 214 1.62 -12.29 11.75
CA VAL A 214 0.54 -13.21 11.37
C VAL A 214 -0.39 -12.60 10.34
N ALA A 215 -0.83 -11.35 10.54
CA ALA A 215 -1.75 -10.69 9.64
C ALA A 215 -1.16 -10.49 8.23
N TYR A 216 0.10 -10.09 8.13
CA TYR A 216 0.81 -9.93 6.86
C TYR A 216 1.00 -11.27 6.16
N ARG A 217 1.39 -12.31 6.92
CA ARG A 217 1.60 -13.65 6.37
C ARG A 217 0.31 -14.27 5.83
N GLU A 218 -0.77 -14.25 6.60
CA GLU A 218 -2.08 -14.74 6.15
C GLU A 218 -2.54 -13.97 4.91
N SER A 219 -2.39 -12.64 4.91
CA SER A 219 -2.73 -11.79 3.77
C SER A 219 -1.99 -12.20 2.49
N PHE A 220 -0.69 -12.46 2.59
CA PHE A 220 0.12 -12.96 1.49
C PHE A 220 -0.36 -14.33 1.01
N ASP A 221 -0.59 -15.27 1.93
CA ASP A 221 -0.98 -16.65 1.59
C ASP A 221 -2.34 -16.67 0.87
N ILE A 222 -3.31 -15.86 1.32
CA ILE A 222 -4.61 -15.70 0.65
C ILE A 222 -4.44 -15.16 -0.77
N VAL A 223 -3.68 -14.08 -0.95
CA VAL A 223 -3.45 -13.48 -2.28
C VAL A 223 -2.73 -14.45 -3.21
N LYS A 224 -1.72 -15.16 -2.69
CA LYS A 224 -0.98 -16.17 -3.42
C LYS A 224 -1.88 -17.32 -3.85
N GLU A 225 -2.72 -17.85 -2.97
CA GLU A 225 -3.69 -18.90 -3.31
C GLU A 225 -4.66 -18.43 -4.39
N ILE A 226 -5.18 -17.20 -4.28
CA ILE A 226 -6.06 -16.63 -5.30
C ILE A 226 -5.35 -16.54 -6.66
N SER A 227 -4.11 -16.05 -6.66
CA SER A 227 -3.35 -15.90 -7.89
C SER A 227 -2.95 -17.26 -8.49
N ASP A 228 -2.64 -18.26 -7.67
CA ASP A 228 -2.23 -19.59 -8.12
C ASP A 228 -3.44 -20.37 -8.69
N GLU A 229 -4.63 -20.23 -8.12
CA GLU A 229 -5.84 -20.95 -8.56
C GLU A 229 -6.55 -20.27 -9.74
N TRP A 230 -6.70 -18.94 -9.71
CA TRP A 230 -7.52 -18.20 -10.69
C TRP A 230 -6.75 -17.21 -11.56
N GLY A 231 -5.45 -17.05 -11.31
CA GLY A 231 -4.60 -16.10 -12.00
C GLY A 231 -4.76 -14.66 -11.53
N PHE A 232 -3.69 -13.88 -11.62
CA PHE A 232 -3.64 -12.49 -11.16
C PHE A 232 -4.65 -11.56 -11.86
N ASN A 233 -5.08 -11.89 -13.09
CA ASN A 233 -6.13 -11.13 -13.78
C ASN A 233 -7.47 -11.12 -13.01
N LYS A 234 -7.77 -12.16 -12.24
CA LYS A 234 -8.96 -12.19 -11.39
C LYS A 234 -8.88 -11.14 -10.29
N ILE A 235 -7.70 -10.99 -9.69
CA ILE A 235 -7.39 -9.95 -8.70
C ILE A 235 -7.56 -8.56 -9.31
N ASN A 236 -7.03 -8.32 -10.51
CA ASN A 236 -7.22 -7.03 -11.19
C ASN A 236 -8.71 -6.71 -11.38
N GLY A 237 -9.54 -7.70 -11.73
CA GLY A 237 -11.00 -7.53 -11.80
C GLY A 237 -11.65 -7.15 -10.45
N ILE A 238 -11.15 -7.70 -9.34
CA ILE A 238 -11.58 -7.33 -7.98
C ILE A 238 -11.21 -5.87 -7.71
N LEU A 239 -9.96 -5.48 -7.94
CA LEU A 239 -9.49 -4.11 -7.71
C LEU A 239 -10.30 -3.09 -8.51
N HIS A 240 -10.62 -3.38 -9.78
CA HIS A 240 -11.49 -2.52 -10.59
C HIS A 240 -12.91 -2.43 -10.01
N THR A 241 -13.48 -3.55 -9.59
CA THR A 241 -14.82 -3.58 -8.95
C THR A 241 -14.85 -2.75 -7.67
N LEU A 242 -13.78 -2.81 -6.88
CA LEU A 242 -13.59 -1.95 -5.71
C LEU A 242 -13.49 -0.46 -6.11
N GLY A 243 -12.77 -0.13 -7.18
CA GLY A 243 -12.64 1.23 -7.73
C GLY A 243 -13.94 1.83 -8.31
N GLU A 244 -14.99 1.03 -8.44
CA GLU A 244 -16.36 1.46 -8.74
C GLU A 244 -17.18 1.79 -7.48
N GLY A 245 -16.58 1.69 -6.29
CA GLY A 245 -17.23 1.94 -5.01
C GLY A 245 -18.13 0.81 -4.54
N LYS A 246 -17.91 -0.42 -5.02
CA LYS A 246 -18.59 -1.62 -4.51
C LYS A 246 -18.08 -1.97 -3.12
N ASN A 247 -18.95 -2.54 -2.31
CA ASN A 247 -18.60 -2.99 -0.97
C ASN A 247 -17.50 -4.08 -1.03
N ALA A 248 -16.42 -3.83 -0.29
CA ALA A 248 -15.26 -4.71 -0.29
C ALA A 248 -15.61 -6.12 0.20
N ASN A 249 -16.31 -6.24 1.32
CA ASN A 249 -16.74 -7.53 1.87
C ASN A 249 -17.52 -8.36 0.86
N LYS A 250 -18.55 -7.80 0.22
CA LYS A 250 -19.33 -8.55 -0.77
C LYS A 250 -18.51 -8.97 -1.99
N THR A 251 -17.64 -8.09 -2.47
CA THR A 251 -16.79 -8.37 -3.64
C THR A 251 -15.80 -9.48 -3.33
N ILE A 252 -15.11 -9.37 -2.20
CA ILE A 252 -14.12 -10.32 -1.71
C ILE A 252 -14.79 -11.64 -1.32
N GLU A 253 -15.88 -11.63 -0.55
CA GLU A 253 -16.65 -12.83 -0.23
C GLU A 253 -17.11 -13.57 -1.50
N SER A 254 -17.48 -12.85 -2.57
CA SER A 254 -17.87 -13.51 -3.82
C SER A 254 -16.71 -14.26 -4.48
N VAL A 255 -15.47 -13.81 -4.26
CA VAL A 255 -14.24 -14.43 -4.75
C VAL A 255 -13.85 -15.58 -3.83
N LEU A 256 -13.83 -15.35 -2.51
CA LEU A 256 -13.46 -16.33 -1.49
C LEU A 256 -14.52 -17.44 -1.33
N LYS A 257 -15.79 -17.23 -1.68
CA LYS A 257 -16.82 -18.30 -1.68
C LYS A 257 -16.61 -19.36 -2.76
N ILE A 258 -15.68 -19.16 -3.70
CA ILE A 258 -15.18 -20.23 -4.57
C ILE A 258 -14.33 -21.24 -3.75
N GLN A 259 -13.85 -20.85 -2.56
CA GLN A 259 -12.90 -21.57 -1.70
C GLN A 259 -13.55 -22.35 -0.54
N LYS A 260 -14.77 -22.90 -0.68
CA LYS A 260 -15.48 -23.63 0.39
C LYS A 260 -14.76 -24.91 0.93
N GLY A 261 -13.50 -25.15 0.58
CA GLY A 261 -12.71 -26.33 0.94
C GLY A 261 -11.63 -26.14 2.01
N LYS A 262 -11.25 -24.91 2.41
CA LYS A 262 -10.09 -24.72 3.32
C LYS A 262 -10.19 -23.65 4.42
N LEU A 263 -11.15 -22.75 4.39
CA LEU A 263 -11.28 -21.71 5.43
C LEU A 263 -12.52 -21.97 6.28
N VAL A 264 -12.28 -22.28 7.56
CA VAL A 264 -13.30 -22.47 8.59
C VAL A 264 -13.76 -21.09 9.08
N TYR A 265 -15.09 -20.87 9.10
CA TYR A 265 -15.75 -19.71 9.70
C TYR A 265 -16.10 -19.99 11.16
#